data_AF-A0A965QES1-F1
#
_entry.id   AF-A0A965QES1-F1
#
_cell.length_a   1.000
_cell.length_b   1.000
_cell.length_c   1.000
_cell.angle_alpha   90.00
_cell.angle_beta   90.00
_cell.angle_gamma   90.00
#
_symmetry.space_group_name_H-M   'P 1'
#
loop_
_entity.id
_entity.type
_entity.pdbx_description
1 polymer ?
#
loop_
_entity_poly.entity_id
_entity_poly.type
_entity_poly.pdbx_seq_one_letter_code
_entity_poly.pdbx_strand_id
1 'polypeptide(L)'
;MHDYFETWKFKHPQPEDMRKTMEESSGKNLSWLFDDLIQTTNHIDYKIMSVRLMKAGSLVKVKNVGQVNGPITLNVFKDSILIETVWVEPGVEEIKIKSNRSQFTRLVIDDSKNIPEVNRGNNTWTNKFLFPKIEPLKFEFLIGDNETKRTNVFWTPSIGGNLYDGLLIGAAFHNMGIPFKPFQYFVAPQFSFGRKNIAGMSEFSYTFLPKQNVRISRIGLSLKNFGSDDSTGSFLTIAPYWSLKLGGRGNAKPTSHSILIQTIFSRLNKEAILTEQIGAFGEYIYSVNLPDHIFNFKLRGEYMQTKSNSDNVARFLASSTYKYRFLKNKSERWLELRANFGNIFLYNNSTGVGNNYRMSMSGARGNQDLFMEEYNLGRYETSGIWSQQRMSNFGNFSSTSDFGSSSFWMASTNLFTQIPHIPKIIGVFADFGAFYDGATVHSMYNAGIGIRLSGILSISFPFVQSSNMGTDIFTNYQNKIRFTLKLNPVNKGILNQILN
;
A
#
# COMPACT_ATOMS: atom_id res chain seq x y z
N MET A 1 -38.10 19.23 15.21
CA MET A 1 -38.21 19.74 13.83
C MET A 1 -39.36 20.72 13.66
N HIS A 2 -40.58 20.40 14.13
CA HIS A 2 -41.69 21.38 14.12
C HIS A 2 -41.33 22.67 14.87
N ASP A 3 -40.81 22.57 16.09
CA ASP A 3 -40.42 23.75 16.88
C ASP A 3 -39.34 24.60 16.20
N TYR A 4 -38.36 23.96 15.56
CA TYR A 4 -37.32 24.64 14.78
C TYR A 4 -37.92 25.38 13.59
N PHE A 5 -38.79 24.72 12.82
CA PHE A 5 -39.47 25.36 11.70
C PHE A 5 -40.33 26.54 12.15
N GLU A 6 -41.14 26.39 13.18
CA GLU A 6 -42.00 27.46 13.68
C GLU A 6 -41.22 28.66 14.22
N THR A 7 -40.09 28.41 14.89
CA THR A 7 -39.23 29.46 15.47
C THR A 7 -38.44 30.23 14.41
N TRP A 8 -37.98 29.53 13.38
CA TRP A 8 -37.02 30.04 12.40
C TRP A 8 -37.58 30.23 10.98
N LYS A 9 -38.87 29.93 10.75
CA LYS A 9 -39.52 30.25 9.47
C LYS A 9 -39.33 31.72 9.13
N PHE A 10 -38.97 31.98 7.87
CA PHE A 10 -38.66 33.32 7.34
C PHE A 10 -37.45 34.02 7.99
N LYS A 11 -36.53 33.27 8.62
CA LYS A 11 -35.24 33.76 9.17
C LYS A 11 -34.04 33.02 8.55
N HIS A 12 -32.81 33.46 8.88
CA HIS A 12 -31.54 32.84 8.47
C HIS A 12 -30.81 32.17 9.66
N PRO A 13 -31.31 31.02 10.16
CA PRO A 13 -30.69 30.34 11.29
C PRO A 13 -29.29 29.83 10.97
N GLN A 14 -28.41 29.84 11.97
CA GLN A 14 -27.09 29.21 11.94
C GLN A 14 -27.15 27.79 12.54
N PRO A 15 -26.11 26.94 12.35
CA PRO A 15 -26.07 25.60 12.96
C PRO A 15 -26.30 25.60 14.47
N GLU A 16 -25.85 26.64 15.18
CA GLU A 16 -26.04 26.83 16.61
C GLU A 16 -27.52 27.00 16.99
N ASP A 17 -28.30 27.67 16.14
CA ASP A 17 -29.74 27.87 16.34
C ASP A 17 -30.49 26.53 16.22
N MET A 18 -30.10 25.71 15.25
CA MET A 18 -30.63 24.35 15.09
C MET A 18 -30.29 23.46 16.28
N ARG A 19 -29.03 23.50 16.73
CA ARG A 19 -28.58 22.79 17.93
C ARG A 19 -29.44 23.19 19.13
N LYS A 20 -29.56 24.49 19.41
CA LYS A 20 -30.31 25.01 20.56
C LYS A 20 -31.76 24.54 20.53
N THR A 21 -32.47 24.71 19.42
CA THR A 21 -33.87 24.28 19.34
C THR A 21 -34.02 22.75 19.52
N MET A 22 -33.09 21.95 19.00
CA MET A 22 -33.13 20.50 19.21
C MET A 22 -32.84 20.08 20.66
N GLU A 23 -31.86 20.71 21.30
CA GLU A 23 -31.52 20.43 22.70
C GLU A 23 -32.66 20.87 23.64
N GLU A 24 -33.30 22.01 23.38
CA GLU A 24 -34.47 22.51 24.14
C GLU A 24 -35.70 21.58 23.99
N SER A 25 -36.06 21.19 22.76
CA SER A 25 -37.21 20.30 22.54
C SER A 25 -36.98 18.87 23.05
N SER A 26 -35.75 18.37 23.01
CA SER A 26 -35.43 16.97 23.39
C SER A 26 -34.98 16.81 24.83
N GLY A 27 -34.50 17.87 25.48
CA GLY A 27 -33.85 17.80 26.79
C GLY A 27 -32.52 17.03 26.80
N LYS A 28 -31.95 16.70 25.62
CA LYS A 28 -30.70 15.95 25.49
C LYS A 28 -29.55 16.84 25.04
N ASN A 29 -28.34 16.51 25.50
CA ASN A 29 -27.11 17.13 24.99
C ASN A 29 -26.73 16.50 23.63
N LEU A 30 -26.52 17.33 22.62
CA LEU A 30 -26.22 16.92 21.25
C LEU A 30 -24.79 17.30 20.80
N SER A 31 -23.87 17.57 21.75
CA SER A 31 -22.45 17.85 21.43
C SER A 31 -21.81 16.76 20.57
N TRP A 32 -22.16 15.48 20.78
CA TRP A 32 -21.64 14.38 19.95
C TRP A 32 -21.97 14.54 18.45
N LEU A 33 -23.10 15.18 18.12
CA LEU A 33 -23.53 15.40 16.75
C LEU A 33 -22.89 16.68 16.18
N PHE A 34 -23.07 17.79 16.88
CA PHE A 34 -22.66 19.10 16.37
C PHE A 34 -21.16 19.33 16.50
N ASP A 35 -20.54 18.95 17.62
CA ASP A 35 -19.13 19.22 17.87
C ASP A 35 -18.23 18.11 17.33
N ASP A 36 -18.64 16.84 17.50
CA ASP A 36 -17.80 15.70 17.13
C ASP A 36 -18.09 15.16 15.72
N LEU A 37 -19.35 14.97 15.31
CA LEU A 37 -19.67 14.33 14.03
C LEU A 37 -19.67 15.30 12.84
N ILE A 38 -20.30 16.46 12.96
CA ILE A 38 -20.47 17.42 11.85
C ILE A 38 -19.20 18.24 11.62
N GLN A 39 -18.58 18.75 12.68
CA GLN A 39 -17.46 19.70 12.59
C GLN A 39 -16.09 19.02 12.44
N THR A 40 -16.03 17.69 12.54
CA THR A 40 -14.76 16.96 12.46
C THR A 40 -14.86 15.76 11.52
N THR A 41 -13.72 15.11 11.33
CA THR A 41 -13.63 13.82 10.62
C THR A 41 -13.49 12.66 11.59
N ASN A 42 -13.97 12.83 12.83
CA ASN A 42 -14.12 11.75 13.79
C ASN A 42 -15.16 10.76 13.25
N HIS A 43 -15.03 9.50 13.65
CA HIS A 43 -15.92 8.45 13.20
C HIS A 43 -16.59 7.75 14.38
N ILE A 44 -17.77 7.23 14.10
CA ILE A 44 -18.51 6.33 14.98
C ILE A 44 -17.97 4.91 14.72
N ASP A 45 -17.64 4.17 15.78
CA ASP A 45 -17.33 2.74 15.70
C ASP A 45 -17.57 2.13 17.08
N TYR A 46 -18.61 1.32 17.21
CA TYR A 46 -18.93 0.58 18.42
C TYR A 46 -18.69 -0.92 18.21
N LYS A 47 -18.52 -1.67 19.30
CA LYS A 47 -18.41 -3.12 19.21
C LYS A 47 -19.05 -3.83 20.39
N ILE A 48 -19.63 -5.00 20.12
CA ILE A 48 -20.08 -5.90 21.17
C ILE A 48 -18.85 -6.64 21.75
N MET A 49 -18.49 -6.32 22.99
CA MET A 49 -17.36 -6.92 23.70
C MET A 49 -17.69 -8.33 24.18
N SER A 50 -18.79 -8.48 24.91
CA SER A 50 -19.21 -9.76 25.48
C SER A 50 -20.69 -9.72 25.82
N VAL A 51 -21.27 -10.91 25.93
CA VAL A 51 -22.67 -11.10 26.31
C VAL A 51 -22.69 -12.13 27.43
N ARG A 52 -23.06 -11.69 28.64
CA ARG A 52 -23.24 -12.56 29.79
C ARG A 52 -24.70 -12.99 29.86
N LEU A 53 -24.93 -14.22 29.44
CA LEU A 53 -26.24 -14.86 29.45
C LEU A 53 -26.63 -15.18 30.89
N MET A 54 -27.75 -14.63 31.37
CA MET A 54 -28.25 -14.92 32.73
C MET A 54 -29.69 -15.46 32.68
N LYS A 55 -30.16 -15.97 33.84
CA LYS A 55 -31.52 -16.50 34.00
C LYS A 55 -32.59 -15.40 34.01
N ALA A 56 -32.22 -14.17 34.38
CA ALA A 56 -33.11 -13.00 34.47
C ALA A 56 -32.39 -11.73 33.98
N GLY A 57 -32.73 -11.29 32.77
CA GLY A 57 -31.98 -10.37 31.93
C GLY A 57 -30.63 -10.94 31.48
N SER A 58 -30.05 -10.36 30.43
CA SER A 58 -28.66 -10.63 30.04
C SER A 58 -27.87 -9.32 30.05
N LEU A 59 -26.57 -9.38 30.32
CA LEU A 59 -25.70 -8.20 30.30
C LEU A 59 -24.93 -8.19 28.98
N VAL A 60 -25.01 -7.08 28.27
CA VAL A 60 -24.29 -6.84 27.02
C VAL A 60 -23.28 -5.74 27.28
N LYS A 61 -22.00 -6.07 27.09
CA LYS A 61 -20.92 -5.10 27.16
C LYS A 61 -20.67 -4.55 25.76
N VAL A 62 -20.80 -3.24 25.61
CA VAL A 62 -20.56 -2.50 24.37
C VAL A 62 -19.39 -1.54 24.60
N LYS A 63 -18.54 -1.36 23.60
CA LYS A 63 -17.42 -0.42 23.70
C LYS A 63 -17.41 0.51 22.48
N ASN A 64 -17.31 1.81 22.74
CA ASN A 64 -16.95 2.78 21.71
C ASN A 64 -15.44 2.65 21.44
N VAL A 65 -15.08 2.26 20.21
CA VAL A 65 -13.68 2.21 19.73
C VAL A 65 -13.40 3.33 18.71
N GLY A 66 -14.42 4.08 18.33
CA GLY A 66 -14.34 5.28 17.50
C GLY A 66 -14.00 6.53 18.31
N GLN A 67 -14.30 7.68 17.72
CA GLN A 67 -13.94 9.01 18.21
C GLN A 67 -15.16 9.90 18.48
N VAL A 68 -16.35 9.45 18.09
CA VAL A 68 -17.62 10.12 18.34
C VAL A 68 -18.39 9.30 19.36
N ASN A 69 -18.77 9.89 20.49
CA ASN A 69 -19.55 9.23 21.54
C ASN A 69 -21.04 9.58 21.41
N GLY A 70 -21.68 9.01 20.40
CA GLY A 70 -23.11 9.20 20.13
C GLY A 70 -23.98 8.06 20.68
N PRO A 71 -25.31 8.25 20.74
CA PRO A 71 -26.22 7.17 21.07
C PRO A 71 -26.31 6.15 19.92
N ILE A 72 -26.41 4.87 20.25
CA ILE A 72 -26.59 3.78 19.29
C ILE A 72 -27.73 2.85 19.70
N THR A 73 -28.32 2.12 18.76
CA THR A 73 -29.34 1.11 19.07
C THR A 73 -28.74 -0.29 19.13
N LEU A 74 -29.13 -1.07 20.13
CA LEU A 74 -28.88 -2.50 20.22
C LEU A 74 -30.18 -3.25 19.92
N ASN A 75 -30.21 -3.98 18.81
CA ASN A 75 -31.33 -4.78 18.36
C ASN A 75 -31.15 -6.25 18.78
N VAL A 76 -32.16 -6.81 19.44
CA VAL A 76 -32.17 -8.19 19.95
C VAL A 76 -33.09 -9.04 19.09
N PHE A 77 -32.58 -10.15 18.59
CA PHE A 77 -33.31 -11.05 17.69
C PHE A 77 -33.47 -12.44 18.29
N LYS A 78 -34.67 -13.00 18.13
CA LYS A 78 -34.91 -14.44 18.17
C LYS A 78 -35.07 -14.92 16.74
N ASP A 79 -34.05 -15.62 16.26
CA ASP A 79 -33.88 -16.03 14.88
C ASP A 79 -33.87 -14.82 13.94
N SER A 80 -34.94 -14.62 13.16
CA SER A 80 -35.10 -13.46 12.27
C SER A 80 -36.06 -12.40 12.82
N ILE A 81 -36.65 -12.62 13.98
CA ILE A 81 -37.66 -11.73 14.58
C ILE A 81 -37.00 -10.79 15.57
N LEU A 82 -37.18 -9.48 15.37
CA LEU A 82 -36.77 -8.44 16.32
C LEU A 82 -37.69 -8.50 17.54
N ILE A 83 -37.14 -8.73 18.72
CA ILE A 83 -37.91 -8.89 19.98
C ILE A 83 -37.71 -7.72 20.95
N GLU A 84 -36.58 -7.02 20.88
CA GLU A 84 -36.24 -5.93 21.78
C GLU A 84 -35.28 -4.95 21.08
N THR A 85 -35.44 -3.65 21.31
CA THR A 85 -34.49 -2.62 20.88
C THR A 85 -34.17 -1.74 22.08
N VAL A 86 -32.88 -1.59 22.38
CA VAL A 86 -32.38 -0.82 23.53
C VAL A 86 -31.46 0.29 23.03
N TRP A 87 -31.65 1.50 23.54
CA TRP A 87 -30.73 2.60 23.29
C TRP A 87 -29.53 2.53 24.23
N VAL A 88 -28.34 2.61 23.66
CA VAL A 88 -27.08 2.78 24.37
C VAL A 88 -26.77 4.27 24.36
N GLU A 89 -26.95 4.93 25.48
CA GLU A 89 -26.65 6.36 25.61
C GLU A 89 -25.12 6.58 25.64
N PRO A 90 -24.64 7.78 25.25
CA PRO A 90 -23.23 8.14 25.28
C PRO A 90 -22.53 7.80 26.60
N GLY A 91 -21.38 7.12 26.54
CA GLY A 91 -20.58 6.75 27.71
C GLY A 91 -21.03 5.49 28.45
N VAL A 92 -22.15 4.87 28.08
CA VAL A 92 -22.61 3.61 28.66
C VAL A 92 -21.86 2.43 28.01
N GLU A 93 -21.10 1.67 28.81
CA GLU A 93 -20.36 0.50 28.34
C GLU A 93 -21.03 -0.85 28.65
N GLU A 94 -22.00 -0.89 29.56
CA GLU A 94 -22.69 -2.12 29.94
C GLU A 94 -24.19 -1.87 30.08
N ILE A 95 -24.98 -2.73 29.44
CA ILE A 95 -26.43 -2.60 29.36
C ILE A 95 -27.07 -3.93 29.70
N LYS A 96 -28.12 -3.86 30.51
CA LYS A 96 -28.97 -5.00 30.81
C LYS A 96 -30.12 -5.05 29.81
N ILE A 97 -30.16 -6.11 29.00
CA ILE A 97 -31.32 -6.41 28.15
C ILE A 97 -32.34 -7.23 28.95
N LYS A 98 -33.64 -7.07 28.65
CA LYS A 98 -34.72 -7.82 29.31
C LYS A 98 -34.69 -9.30 28.94
N SER A 99 -34.23 -9.60 27.72
CA SER A 99 -34.18 -10.96 27.18
C SER A 99 -33.19 -11.89 27.91
N ASN A 100 -33.67 -13.07 28.31
CA ASN A 100 -32.89 -14.14 28.96
C ASN A 100 -32.15 -15.02 27.94
N ARG A 101 -31.27 -15.90 28.44
CA ARG A 101 -30.47 -16.83 27.61
C ARG A 101 -31.25 -17.60 26.53
N SER A 102 -32.47 -18.07 26.83
CA SER A 102 -33.28 -18.88 25.92
C SER A 102 -34.12 -18.07 24.93
N GLN A 103 -34.12 -16.73 25.05
CA GLN A 103 -35.05 -15.86 24.35
C GLN A 103 -34.45 -15.15 23.14
N PHE A 104 -33.13 -15.17 22.96
CA PHE A 104 -32.48 -14.53 21.82
C PHE A 104 -31.34 -15.38 21.25
N THR A 105 -31.12 -15.26 19.95
CA THR A 105 -30.08 -15.96 19.21
C THR A 105 -29.06 -15.01 18.59
N ARG A 106 -29.41 -13.72 18.42
CA ARG A 106 -28.54 -12.71 17.81
C ARG A 106 -28.75 -11.32 18.42
N LEU A 107 -27.67 -10.56 18.53
CA LEU A 107 -27.64 -9.14 18.90
C LEU A 107 -26.92 -8.38 17.79
N VAL A 108 -27.42 -7.21 17.42
CA VAL A 108 -26.80 -6.33 16.41
C VAL A 108 -26.86 -4.88 16.86
N ILE A 109 -25.73 -4.17 16.75
CA ILE A 109 -25.71 -2.71 16.86
C ILE A 109 -26.17 -2.10 15.54
N ASP A 110 -27.19 -1.24 15.59
CA ASP A 110 -27.75 -0.50 14.45
C ASP A 110 -28.07 -1.39 13.23
N ASP A 111 -28.99 -2.36 13.40
CA ASP A 111 -29.40 -3.26 12.31
C ASP A 111 -30.02 -2.48 11.11
N SER A 112 -30.65 -1.34 11.38
CA SER A 112 -31.22 -0.43 10.37
C SER A 112 -30.19 0.34 9.55
N LYS A 113 -28.90 0.31 9.95
CA LYS A 113 -27.79 1.00 9.29
C LYS A 113 -27.90 2.53 9.23
N ASN A 114 -28.46 3.14 10.26
CA ASN A 114 -28.70 4.58 10.31
C ASN A 114 -27.45 5.40 10.69
N ILE A 115 -26.44 4.79 11.32
CA ILE A 115 -25.21 5.50 11.74
C ILE A 115 -24.03 5.22 10.81
N PRO A 116 -23.22 6.23 10.42
CA PRO A 116 -22.06 6.02 9.56
C PRO A 116 -20.88 5.41 10.34
N GLU A 117 -20.94 4.11 10.61
CA GLU A 117 -19.88 3.37 11.29
C GLU A 117 -18.76 2.88 10.37
N VAL A 118 -17.52 2.89 10.87
CA VAL A 118 -16.33 2.46 10.13
C VAL A 118 -16.22 0.95 10.02
N ASN A 119 -16.57 0.22 11.08
CA ASN A 119 -16.55 -1.23 11.10
C ASN A 119 -17.89 -1.73 11.61
N ARG A 120 -18.57 -2.54 10.79
CA ARG A 120 -19.86 -3.15 11.16
C ARG A 120 -19.75 -4.67 11.39
N GLY A 121 -18.61 -5.28 11.07
CA GLY A 121 -18.40 -6.74 11.28
C GLY A 121 -18.17 -7.11 12.75
N ASN A 122 -17.93 -6.12 13.61
CA ASN A 122 -17.78 -6.22 15.06
C ASN A 122 -19.09 -5.90 15.82
N ASN A 123 -20.18 -5.62 15.10
CA ASN A 123 -21.46 -5.17 15.67
C ASN A 123 -22.42 -6.32 15.98
N THR A 124 -22.10 -7.52 15.51
CA THR A 124 -22.98 -8.69 15.62
C THR A 124 -22.44 -9.68 16.65
N TRP A 125 -23.34 -10.19 17.48
CA TRP A 125 -23.09 -11.36 18.33
C TRP A 125 -24.16 -12.41 18.07
N THR A 126 -23.77 -13.68 18.02
CA THR A 126 -24.67 -14.83 17.86
C THR A 126 -24.43 -15.85 18.95
N ASN A 127 -25.49 -16.55 19.37
CA ASN A 127 -25.43 -17.58 20.41
C ASN A 127 -24.94 -18.92 19.83
N LYS A 128 -23.77 -18.94 19.18
CA LYS A 128 -23.13 -20.17 18.64
C LYS A 128 -22.08 -20.69 19.61
N PHE A 129 -22.03 -22.02 19.81
CA PHE A 129 -21.21 -22.70 20.82
C PHE A 129 -19.70 -22.47 20.66
N LEU A 130 -19.16 -22.51 19.43
CA LEU A 130 -17.70 -22.43 19.21
C LEU A 130 -17.20 -21.07 18.71
N PHE A 131 -18.01 -20.34 17.94
CA PHE A 131 -17.60 -19.06 17.33
C PHE A 131 -18.76 -18.05 17.29
N PRO A 132 -19.15 -17.49 18.44
CA PRO A 132 -20.32 -16.61 18.55
C PRO A 132 -20.20 -15.30 17.75
N LYS A 133 -18.99 -14.91 17.32
CA LYS A 133 -18.72 -13.68 16.56
C LYS A 133 -18.29 -13.89 15.11
N ILE A 134 -18.34 -15.13 14.60
CA ILE A 134 -17.96 -15.42 13.21
C ILE A 134 -19.22 -15.67 12.38
N GLU A 135 -19.44 -14.80 11.41
CA GLU A 135 -20.50 -14.94 10.42
C GLU A 135 -20.18 -16.10 9.46
N PRO A 136 -21.19 -16.70 8.80
CA PRO A 136 -20.92 -17.66 7.74
C PRO A 136 -20.08 -17.05 6.61
N LEU A 137 -19.17 -17.85 6.04
CA LEU A 137 -18.36 -17.46 4.88
C LEU A 137 -19.24 -17.32 3.63
N LYS A 138 -18.93 -16.35 2.78
CA LYS A 138 -19.52 -16.18 1.44
C LYS A 138 -18.40 -15.91 0.44
N PHE A 139 -18.27 -16.76 -0.57
CA PHE A 139 -17.29 -16.57 -1.64
C PHE A 139 -17.90 -15.82 -2.81
N GLU A 140 -17.21 -14.79 -3.29
CA GLU A 140 -17.67 -13.94 -4.39
C GLU A 140 -16.53 -13.71 -5.38
N PHE A 141 -16.88 -13.54 -6.65
CA PHE A 141 -15.89 -13.35 -7.71
C PHE A 141 -15.44 -11.89 -7.81
N LEU A 142 -14.14 -11.63 -7.99
CA LEU A 142 -13.52 -10.31 -8.15
C LEU A 142 -13.66 -9.37 -6.96
N ILE A 143 -14.76 -8.65 -6.87
CA ILE A 143 -14.97 -7.60 -5.87
C ILE A 143 -16.46 -7.48 -5.61
N GLY A 144 -16.81 -7.13 -4.39
CA GLY A 144 -18.18 -6.90 -3.98
C GLY A 144 -18.26 -5.98 -2.78
N ASP A 145 -19.44 -5.92 -2.19
CA ASP A 145 -19.69 -5.18 -0.97
C ASP A 145 -19.41 -6.04 0.27
N ASN A 146 -18.94 -5.38 1.32
CA ASN A 146 -18.72 -6.04 2.60
C ASN A 146 -20.05 -6.14 3.36
N GLU A 147 -20.63 -7.33 3.43
CA GLU A 147 -21.86 -7.59 4.18
C GLU A 147 -21.61 -7.66 5.69
N THR A 148 -22.62 -7.28 6.48
CA THR A 148 -22.58 -7.35 7.95
C THR A 148 -23.08 -8.68 8.51
N LYS A 149 -23.65 -9.54 7.66
CA LYS A 149 -24.20 -10.85 8.04
C LYS A 149 -23.35 -12.01 7.53
N ARG A 150 -22.30 -11.72 6.77
CA ARG A 150 -21.44 -12.71 6.09
C ARG A 150 -20.01 -12.22 6.13
N THR A 151 -19.09 -13.18 6.28
CA THR A 151 -17.68 -12.93 6.04
C THR A 151 -17.40 -13.14 4.55
N ASN A 152 -17.40 -12.05 3.76
CA ASN A 152 -17.09 -12.10 2.33
C ASN A 152 -15.61 -12.44 2.10
N VAL A 153 -15.36 -13.40 1.21
CA VAL A 153 -14.05 -13.76 0.67
C VAL A 153 -14.15 -13.60 -0.84
N PHE A 154 -13.54 -12.54 -1.36
CA PHE A 154 -13.44 -12.33 -2.80
C PHE A 154 -12.34 -13.20 -3.37
N TRP A 155 -12.58 -13.79 -4.54
CA TRP A 155 -11.60 -14.61 -5.22
C TRP A 155 -11.55 -14.34 -6.72
N THR A 156 -10.35 -14.51 -7.29
CA THR A 156 -10.10 -14.39 -8.73
C THR A 156 -9.06 -15.40 -9.17
N PRO A 157 -9.14 -15.97 -10.38
CA PRO A 157 -8.02 -16.67 -10.99
C PRO A 157 -6.77 -15.77 -10.96
N SER A 158 -5.63 -16.34 -10.59
CA SER A 158 -4.34 -15.65 -10.59
C SER A 158 -3.41 -16.34 -11.56
N ILE A 159 -2.94 -15.60 -12.56
CA ILE A 159 -1.98 -16.07 -13.56
C ILE A 159 -0.74 -15.19 -13.45
N GLY A 160 0.43 -15.81 -13.47
CA GLY A 160 1.71 -15.13 -13.49
C GLY A 160 2.77 -16.00 -14.13
N GLY A 161 4.02 -15.56 -14.04
CA GLY A 161 5.14 -16.38 -14.46
C GLY A 161 6.43 -15.63 -14.30
N ASN A 162 7.50 -16.38 -14.09
CA ASN A 162 8.86 -15.89 -14.11
C ASN A 162 9.76 -16.97 -14.71
N LEU A 163 11.01 -16.63 -14.99
CA LEU A 163 11.95 -17.52 -15.67
C LEU A 163 12.14 -18.85 -14.92
N TYR A 164 12.20 -18.80 -13.59
CA TYR A 164 12.48 -19.96 -12.73
C TYR A 164 11.24 -20.83 -12.47
N ASP A 165 10.09 -20.18 -12.27
CA ASP A 165 8.81 -20.85 -12.01
C ASP A 165 8.09 -21.31 -13.28
N GLY A 166 8.47 -20.79 -14.44
CA GLY A 166 7.68 -20.91 -15.66
C GLY A 166 6.30 -20.27 -15.49
N LEU A 167 5.26 -20.98 -15.92
CA LEU A 167 3.87 -20.56 -15.76
C LEU A 167 3.42 -20.75 -14.31
N LEU A 168 2.76 -19.74 -13.73
CA LEU A 168 2.12 -19.76 -12.43
C LEU A 168 0.61 -19.66 -12.60
N ILE A 169 -0.13 -20.64 -12.09
CA ILE A 169 -1.62 -20.61 -12.08
C ILE A 169 -2.11 -20.86 -10.66
N GLY A 170 -3.08 -20.09 -10.21
CA GLY A 170 -3.75 -20.28 -8.93
C GLY A 170 -5.01 -19.45 -8.79
N ALA A 171 -5.33 -19.13 -7.54
CA ALA A 171 -6.40 -18.20 -7.20
C ALA A 171 -5.88 -17.18 -6.19
N ALA A 172 -6.28 -15.92 -6.35
CA ALA A 172 -6.09 -14.87 -5.36
C ALA A 172 -7.36 -14.76 -4.51
N PHE A 173 -7.19 -14.63 -3.20
CA PHE A 173 -8.24 -14.46 -2.22
C PHE A 173 -8.02 -13.16 -1.45
N HIS A 174 -9.05 -12.35 -1.27
CA HIS A 174 -8.96 -11.08 -0.55
C HIS A 174 -10.30 -10.62 0.04
N ASN A 175 -10.26 -9.61 0.89
CA ASN A 175 -11.46 -8.94 1.43
C ASN A 175 -11.54 -7.45 1.06
N MET A 176 -10.86 -7.05 -0.03
CA MET A 176 -10.83 -5.68 -0.54
C MET A 176 -12.11 -5.28 -1.28
N GLY A 177 -13.23 -5.30 -0.56
CA GLY A 177 -14.50 -4.74 -1.02
C GLY A 177 -14.72 -3.30 -0.56
N ILE A 178 -15.85 -2.73 -0.96
CA ILE A 178 -16.31 -1.40 -0.51
C ILE A 178 -17.46 -1.58 0.50
N PRO A 179 -17.45 -0.86 1.64
CA PRO A 179 -16.37 -0.04 2.18
C PRO A 179 -15.19 -0.89 2.66
N PHE A 180 -13.99 -0.29 2.74
CA PHE A 180 -12.80 -0.98 3.19
C PHE A 180 -12.87 -1.31 4.68
N LYS A 181 -12.56 -2.57 5.02
CA LYS A 181 -12.42 -3.03 6.41
C LYS A 181 -11.06 -2.62 6.99
N PRO A 182 -10.96 -2.36 8.31
CA PRO A 182 -9.68 -2.07 8.96
C PRO A 182 -8.63 -3.17 8.74
N PHE A 183 -9.03 -4.43 8.90
CA PHE A 183 -8.20 -5.58 8.56
C PHE A 183 -8.39 -5.97 7.09
N GLN A 184 -7.30 -6.00 6.34
CA GLN A 184 -7.28 -6.37 4.93
C GLN A 184 -6.29 -7.51 4.70
N TYR A 185 -6.64 -8.45 3.84
CA TYR A 185 -5.73 -9.49 3.38
C TYR A 185 -5.79 -9.69 1.87
N PHE A 186 -4.67 -10.15 1.32
CA PHE A 186 -4.48 -10.65 -0.02
C PHE A 186 -3.65 -11.92 0.06
N VAL A 187 -4.10 -13.01 -0.54
CA VAL A 187 -3.39 -14.30 -0.52
C VAL A 187 -3.52 -14.91 -1.91
N ALA A 188 -2.41 -15.02 -2.63
CA ALA A 188 -2.39 -15.54 -4.00
C ALA A 188 -1.44 -16.74 -4.11
N PRO A 189 -1.84 -17.93 -3.62
CA PRO A 189 -1.11 -19.16 -3.86
C PRO A 189 -1.23 -19.56 -5.32
N GLN A 190 -0.12 -19.97 -5.91
CA GLN A 190 -0.02 -20.38 -7.30
C GLN A 190 0.82 -21.66 -7.40
N PHE A 191 0.41 -22.57 -8.27
CA PHE A 191 1.22 -23.72 -8.64
C PHE A 191 2.22 -23.32 -9.73
N SER A 192 3.49 -23.64 -9.47
CA SER A 192 4.61 -23.44 -10.38
C SER A 192 4.78 -24.66 -11.27
N PHE A 193 4.58 -24.47 -12.58
CA PHE A 193 4.73 -25.55 -13.55
C PHE A 193 6.19 -25.89 -13.83
N GLY A 194 7.10 -24.93 -13.69
CA GLY A 194 8.55 -25.15 -13.81
C GLY A 194 9.09 -25.96 -12.63
N ARG A 195 8.82 -25.53 -11.39
CA ARG A 195 9.38 -26.15 -10.17
C ARG A 195 8.48 -27.20 -9.51
N LYS A 196 7.26 -27.38 -10.01
CA LYS A 196 6.25 -28.32 -9.47
C LYS A 196 5.97 -28.12 -7.96
N ASN A 197 5.94 -26.88 -7.51
CA ASN A 197 5.69 -26.51 -6.11
C ASN A 197 4.77 -25.29 -5.98
N ILE A 198 4.49 -24.86 -4.74
CA ILE A 198 3.66 -23.69 -4.48
C ILE A 198 4.55 -22.44 -4.42
N ALA A 199 4.23 -21.46 -5.25
CA ALA A 199 4.75 -20.10 -5.22
C ALA A 199 3.61 -19.12 -4.92
N GLY A 200 3.95 -17.85 -4.71
CA GLY A 200 2.96 -16.80 -4.58
C GLY A 200 3.35 -15.72 -3.59
N MET A 201 2.36 -14.88 -3.30
CA MET A 201 2.52 -13.75 -2.40
C MET A 201 1.27 -13.53 -1.56
N SER A 202 1.48 -12.99 -0.37
CA SER A 202 0.42 -12.62 0.54
C SER A 202 0.74 -11.29 1.21
N GLU A 203 -0.32 -10.56 1.56
CA GLU A 203 -0.24 -9.36 2.38
C GLU A 203 -1.37 -9.36 3.39
N PHE A 204 -1.04 -9.04 4.64
CA PHE A 204 -1.99 -8.84 5.72
C PHE A 204 -1.75 -7.45 6.28
N SER A 205 -2.79 -6.67 6.52
CA SER A 205 -2.63 -5.34 7.10
C SER A 205 -3.80 -4.95 7.98
N TYR A 206 -3.51 -4.11 8.97
CA TYR A 206 -4.49 -3.48 9.82
C TYR A 206 -4.33 -1.97 9.77
N THR A 207 -5.40 -1.27 9.41
CA THR A 207 -5.43 0.19 9.27
C THR A 207 -6.12 0.83 10.46
N PHE A 208 -5.42 1.75 11.11
CA PHE A 208 -5.90 2.62 12.18
C PHE A 208 -6.09 4.05 11.66
N LEU A 209 -7.05 4.77 12.24
CA LEU A 209 -7.35 6.18 11.90
C LEU A 209 -7.20 7.08 13.14
N PRO A 210 -5.96 7.42 13.56
CA PRO A 210 -5.71 8.25 14.75
C PRO A 210 -6.38 9.63 14.69
N LYS A 211 -6.63 10.23 15.86
CA LYS A 211 -7.37 11.51 15.95
C LYS A 211 -6.56 12.69 15.45
N GLN A 212 -5.30 12.80 15.85
CA GLN A 212 -4.43 13.96 15.62
C GLN A 212 -3.10 13.54 14.96
N ASN A 213 -2.52 14.46 14.17
CA ASN A 213 -1.19 14.40 13.52
C ASN A 213 -0.92 13.26 12.53
N VAL A 214 -1.67 12.17 12.61
CA VAL A 214 -1.60 11.01 11.71
C VAL A 214 -2.98 10.76 11.13
N ARG A 215 -3.08 10.87 9.81
CA ARG A 215 -4.31 10.65 9.05
C ARG A 215 -4.62 9.16 8.91
N ILE A 216 -3.60 8.36 8.60
CA ILE A 216 -3.70 6.91 8.43
C ILE A 216 -2.44 6.28 9.03
N SER A 217 -2.60 5.25 9.85
CA SER A 217 -1.53 4.37 10.31
C SER A 217 -1.86 2.95 9.88
N ARG A 218 -0.93 2.25 9.23
CA ARG A 218 -1.14 0.87 8.79
C ARG A 218 0.04 0.02 9.17
N ILE A 219 -0.21 -1.06 9.89
CA ILE A 219 0.79 -2.09 10.17
C ILE A 219 0.44 -3.28 9.29
N GLY A 220 1.44 -3.87 8.64
CA GLY A 220 1.22 -5.02 7.78
C GLY A 220 2.39 -5.98 7.74
N LEU A 221 2.14 -7.11 7.08
CA LEU A 221 3.06 -8.21 6.88
C LEU A 221 2.92 -8.67 5.42
N SER A 222 4.02 -8.61 4.67
CA SER A 222 4.09 -9.21 3.34
C SER A 222 4.92 -10.48 3.35
N LEU A 223 4.43 -11.49 2.66
CA LEU A 223 5.07 -12.79 2.46
C LEU A 223 5.22 -13.04 0.97
N LYS A 224 6.37 -13.54 0.53
CA LYS A 224 6.60 -13.95 -0.87
C LYS A 224 7.41 -15.22 -0.93
N ASN A 225 7.05 -16.11 -1.85
CA ASN A 225 7.79 -17.33 -2.13
C ASN A 225 7.83 -17.58 -3.65
N PHE A 226 9.01 -17.55 -4.25
CA PHE A 226 9.19 -17.80 -5.70
C PHE A 226 10.51 -18.53 -5.98
N GLY A 227 10.68 -19.00 -7.22
CA GLY A 227 11.93 -19.63 -7.69
C GLY A 227 13.09 -18.66 -7.78
N SER A 228 14.31 -19.20 -7.66
CA SER A 228 15.57 -18.44 -7.73
C SER A 228 16.60 -19.00 -8.71
N ASP A 229 16.42 -20.23 -9.17
CA ASP A 229 17.24 -20.89 -10.20
C ASP A 229 16.41 -21.95 -10.95
N ASP A 230 17.02 -22.57 -11.96
CA ASP A 230 16.39 -23.56 -12.84
C ASP A 230 16.18 -24.94 -12.17
N SER A 231 16.47 -25.06 -10.88
CA SER A 231 16.43 -26.31 -10.12
C SER A 231 15.40 -26.26 -8.99
N THR A 232 15.78 -26.66 -7.77
CA THR A 232 14.94 -26.60 -6.56
C THR A 232 15.09 -25.29 -5.79
N GLY A 233 15.80 -24.31 -6.35
CA GLY A 233 16.00 -22.99 -5.75
C GLY A 233 14.69 -22.29 -5.42
N SER A 234 14.70 -21.57 -4.30
CA SER A 234 13.60 -20.70 -3.90
C SER A 234 14.09 -19.56 -3.03
N PHE A 235 13.32 -18.48 -3.01
CA PHE A 235 13.43 -17.48 -1.96
C PHE A 235 12.11 -17.35 -1.21
N LEU A 236 12.20 -17.20 0.11
CA LEU A 236 11.11 -16.86 1.00
C LEU A 236 11.43 -15.53 1.67
N THR A 237 10.50 -14.59 1.61
CA THR A 237 10.64 -13.30 2.31
C THR A 237 9.49 -13.04 3.26
N ILE A 238 9.84 -12.53 4.43
CA ILE A 238 8.91 -12.07 5.47
C ILE A 238 9.22 -10.60 5.72
N ALA A 239 8.29 -9.71 5.40
CA ALA A 239 8.50 -8.27 5.43
C ALA A 239 7.37 -7.57 6.21
N PRO A 240 7.49 -7.43 7.54
CA PRO A 240 6.59 -6.58 8.29
C PRO A 240 6.90 -5.11 8.01
N TYR A 241 5.84 -4.29 7.97
CA TYR A 241 5.95 -2.88 7.67
C TYR A 241 5.00 -2.05 8.52
N TRP A 242 5.35 -0.78 8.67
CA TRP A 242 4.51 0.25 9.27
C TRP A 242 4.52 1.47 8.34
N SER A 243 3.34 1.84 7.85
CA SER A 243 3.15 3.03 7.04
C SER A 243 2.29 4.07 7.75
N LEU A 244 2.66 5.33 7.58
CA LEU A 244 2.00 6.49 8.16
C LEU A 244 1.73 7.51 7.07
N LYS A 245 0.52 8.06 7.04
CA LYS A 245 0.20 9.30 6.33
C LYS A 245 0.01 10.39 7.37
N LEU A 246 0.91 11.36 7.41
CA LEU A 246 0.86 12.44 8.41
C LEU A 246 -0.15 13.51 8.01
N GLY A 247 -0.53 14.33 8.98
CA GLY A 247 -1.45 15.44 8.81
C GLY A 247 -2.84 15.17 9.40
N GLY A 248 -3.64 16.23 9.46
CA GLY A 248 -5.04 16.13 9.88
C GLY A 248 -5.92 15.45 8.84
N ARG A 249 -7.05 14.90 9.28
CA ARG A 249 -8.06 14.29 8.42
C ARG A 249 -9.07 15.28 7.82
N GLY A 250 -9.00 16.56 8.20
CA GLY A 250 -9.85 17.64 7.68
C GLY A 250 -9.57 18.02 6.23
N ASN A 251 -9.69 19.30 5.89
CA ASN A 251 -9.63 19.81 4.51
C ASN A 251 -8.47 19.23 3.70
N ALA A 252 -8.78 18.82 2.47
CA ALA A 252 -7.81 18.29 1.53
C ALA A 252 -6.74 19.36 1.24
N LYS A 253 -5.51 19.09 1.68
CA LYS A 253 -4.34 19.90 1.33
C LYS A 253 -3.69 19.33 0.08
N PRO A 254 -3.10 20.17 -0.79
CA PRO A 254 -2.33 19.70 -1.94
C PRO A 254 -1.03 18.98 -1.51
N THR A 255 -0.62 19.15 -0.25
CA THR A 255 0.57 18.52 0.30
C THR A 255 0.25 17.23 1.04
N SER A 256 1.14 16.24 0.94
CA SER A 256 1.06 15.01 1.72
C SER A 256 2.43 14.54 2.17
N HIS A 257 2.46 13.97 3.37
CA HIS A 257 3.67 13.40 3.97
C HIS A 257 3.39 11.93 4.29
N SER A 258 4.30 11.06 3.88
CA SER A 258 4.20 9.63 4.13
C SER A 258 5.52 9.09 4.67
N ILE A 259 5.42 8.20 5.64
CA ILE A 259 6.56 7.44 6.19
C ILE A 259 6.26 5.97 5.99
N LEU A 260 7.25 5.20 5.56
CA LEU A 260 7.22 3.74 5.49
C LEU A 260 8.47 3.20 6.18
N ILE A 261 8.28 2.40 7.21
CA ILE A 261 9.33 1.62 7.83
C ILE A 261 9.05 0.15 7.51
N GLN A 262 10.04 -0.56 7.00
CA GLN A 262 9.90 -1.97 6.68
C GLN A 262 11.15 -2.70 7.12
N THR A 263 10.95 -3.85 7.76
CA THR A 263 12.04 -4.82 7.96
C THR A 263 11.82 -6.00 7.04
N ILE A 264 12.87 -6.79 6.84
CA ILE A 264 12.79 -8.00 6.03
C ILE A 264 13.67 -9.08 6.64
N PHE A 265 13.15 -10.29 6.64
CA PHE A 265 13.92 -11.52 6.69
C PHE A 265 13.77 -12.21 5.35
N SER A 266 14.89 -12.52 4.71
CA SER A 266 14.94 -13.22 3.42
C SER A 266 15.76 -14.49 3.57
N ARG A 267 15.20 -15.61 3.11
CA ARG A 267 15.89 -16.89 3.00
C ARG A 267 15.95 -17.26 1.53
N LEU A 268 17.16 -17.29 0.98
CA LEU A 268 17.45 -17.65 -0.41
C LEU A 268 18.17 -18.99 -0.43
N ASN A 269 17.61 -19.97 -1.12
CA ASN A 269 18.29 -21.19 -1.52
C ASN A 269 18.58 -21.09 -3.02
N LYS A 270 19.85 -21.07 -3.40
CA LYS A 270 20.27 -21.02 -4.80
C LYS A 270 21.47 -21.94 -4.99
N GLU A 271 21.42 -22.83 -5.98
CA GLU A 271 22.53 -23.78 -6.28
C GLU A 271 22.98 -24.56 -5.03
N ALA A 272 22.02 -24.98 -4.19
CA ALA A 272 22.23 -25.63 -2.89
C ALA A 272 22.95 -24.79 -1.80
N ILE A 273 23.18 -23.50 -2.04
CA ILE A 273 23.70 -22.55 -1.07
C ILE A 273 22.53 -21.83 -0.39
N LEU A 274 22.47 -21.95 0.94
CA LEU A 274 21.52 -21.24 1.77
C LEU A 274 22.11 -19.90 2.23
N THR A 275 21.47 -18.80 1.82
CA THR A 275 21.78 -17.44 2.28
C THR A 275 20.58 -16.88 3.04
N GLU A 276 20.83 -16.42 4.27
CA GLU A 276 19.82 -15.71 5.05
C GLU A 276 20.23 -14.25 5.23
N GLN A 277 19.29 -13.35 5.03
CA GLN A 277 19.52 -11.90 5.15
C GLN A 277 18.46 -11.26 6.04
N ILE A 278 18.89 -10.25 6.77
CA ILE A 278 18.03 -9.36 7.56
C ILE A 278 18.32 -7.91 7.20
N GLY A 279 17.28 -7.11 7.11
CA GLY A 279 17.44 -5.71 6.78
C GLY A 279 16.28 -4.86 7.23
N ALA A 280 16.48 -3.56 7.19
CA ALA A 280 15.45 -2.57 7.44
C ALA A 280 15.67 -1.34 6.57
N PHE A 281 14.58 -0.69 6.18
CA PHE A 281 14.62 0.65 5.62
C PHE A 281 13.58 1.55 6.26
N GLY A 282 13.88 2.84 6.28
CA GLY A 282 12.94 3.93 6.51
C GLY A 282 12.86 4.79 5.26
N GLU A 283 11.66 5.05 4.80
CA GLU A 283 11.37 5.90 3.65
C GLU A 283 10.43 7.03 4.06
N TYR A 284 10.76 8.25 3.65
CA TYR A 284 9.94 9.44 3.80
C TYR A 284 9.61 9.99 2.41
N ILE A 285 8.33 10.23 2.16
CA ILE A 285 7.83 10.82 0.92
C ILE A 285 7.10 12.12 1.27
N TYR A 286 7.49 13.20 0.58
CA TYR A 286 6.77 14.45 0.55
C TYR A 286 6.24 14.68 -0.87
N SER A 287 4.93 14.92 -0.99
CA SER A 287 4.29 15.17 -2.28
C SER A 287 3.51 16.47 -2.25
N VAL A 288 3.51 17.17 -3.38
CA VAL A 288 2.66 18.32 -3.66
C VAL A 288 1.93 18.05 -4.97
N ASN A 289 0.61 18.07 -4.94
CA ASN A 289 -0.26 17.84 -6.10
C ASN A 289 -1.10 19.09 -6.36
N LEU A 290 -0.71 19.85 -7.37
CA LEU A 290 -1.45 20.97 -7.94
C LEU A 290 -1.87 20.62 -9.37
N PRO A 291 -2.91 21.26 -9.93
CA PRO A 291 -3.44 20.90 -11.25
C PRO A 291 -2.39 20.84 -12.38
N ASP A 292 -1.41 21.75 -12.38
CA ASP A 292 -0.38 21.84 -13.41
C ASP A 292 1.04 21.47 -12.91
N HIS A 293 1.19 21.19 -11.61
CA HIS A 293 2.47 20.97 -10.96
C HIS A 293 2.39 19.82 -9.97
N ILE A 294 3.20 18.80 -10.19
CA ILE A 294 3.32 17.66 -9.27
C ILE A 294 4.77 17.57 -8.82
N PHE A 295 5.00 17.63 -7.52
CA PHE A 295 6.33 17.46 -6.92
C PHE A 295 6.31 16.26 -5.99
N ASN A 296 7.33 15.41 -6.08
CA ASN A 296 7.55 14.30 -5.17
C ASN A 296 9.00 14.27 -4.75
N PHE A 297 9.26 14.35 -3.45
CA PHE A 297 10.56 14.11 -2.84
C PHE A 297 10.49 12.83 -2.04
N LYS A 298 11.48 11.96 -2.23
CA LYS A 298 11.62 10.69 -1.53
C LYS A 298 13.00 10.59 -0.93
N LEU A 299 13.04 10.27 0.35
CA LEU A 299 14.25 10.03 1.12
C LEU A 299 14.20 8.63 1.69
N ARG A 300 15.29 7.87 1.59
CA ARG A 300 15.34 6.50 2.09
C ARG A 300 16.71 6.19 2.67
N GLY A 301 16.72 5.70 3.91
CA GLY A 301 17.88 5.07 4.52
C GLY A 301 17.61 3.59 4.67
N GLU A 302 18.58 2.75 4.33
CA GLU A 302 18.44 1.30 4.45
C GLU A 302 19.72 0.61 4.88
N TYR A 303 19.54 -0.52 5.57
CA TYR A 303 20.58 -1.42 6.04
C TYR A 303 20.21 -2.87 5.70
N MET A 304 21.19 -3.65 5.27
CA MET A 304 21.06 -5.08 5.00
C MET A 304 22.30 -5.82 5.49
N GLN A 305 22.11 -7.00 6.05
CA GLN A 305 23.18 -7.89 6.49
C GLN A 305 22.85 -9.34 6.14
N THR A 306 23.86 -10.08 5.69
CA THR A 306 23.81 -11.52 5.53
C THR A 306 24.19 -12.19 6.86
N LYS A 307 23.38 -13.14 7.35
CA LYS A 307 23.59 -13.79 8.67
C LYS A 307 24.77 -14.76 8.69
N SER A 308 25.03 -15.43 7.57
CA SER A 308 26.05 -16.48 7.48
C SER A 308 27.48 -15.93 7.45
N ASN A 309 27.66 -14.61 7.30
CA ASN A 309 28.97 -13.96 7.22
C ASN A 309 28.90 -12.51 7.74
N SER A 310 29.93 -11.72 7.51
CA SER A 310 30.02 -10.31 7.92
C SER A 310 29.57 -9.32 6.83
N ASP A 311 28.97 -9.79 5.73
CA ASP A 311 28.60 -8.93 4.60
C ASP A 311 27.41 -8.05 4.97
N ASN A 312 27.61 -6.74 4.85
CA ASN A 312 26.57 -5.76 5.13
C ASN A 312 26.70 -4.51 4.25
N VAL A 313 25.59 -3.81 4.12
CA VAL A 313 25.52 -2.52 3.44
C VAL A 313 24.57 -1.59 4.19
N ALA A 314 24.97 -0.33 4.33
CA ALA A 314 24.07 0.75 4.68
C ALA A 314 24.16 1.84 3.62
N ARG A 315 23.00 2.31 3.14
CA ARG A 315 22.94 3.34 2.12
C ARG A 315 21.81 4.33 2.33
N PHE A 316 22.04 5.52 1.82
CA PHE A 316 21.10 6.61 1.76
C PHE A 316 20.78 6.94 0.31
N LEU A 317 19.49 7.11 0.01
CA LEU A 317 18.95 7.38 -1.31
C LEU A 317 18.01 8.58 -1.23
N ALA A 318 18.19 9.55 -2.11
CA ALA A 318 17.29 10.68 -2.28
C ALA A 318 16.85 10.76 -3.73
N SER A 319 15.57 11.02 -3.97
CA SER A 319 15.06 11.31 -5.31
C SER A 319 13.99 12.39 -5.29
N SER A 320 14.13 13.40 -6.14
CA SER A 320 13.09 14.40 -6.40
C SER A 320 12.55 14.22 -7.81
N THR A 321 11.23 14.33 -7.98
CA THR A 321 10.55 14.30 -9.28
C THR A 321 9.63 15.49 -9.34
N TYR A 322 9.81 16.33 -10.35
CA TYR A 322 8.96 17.46 -10.66
C TYR A 322 8.32 17.25 -12.02
N LYS A 323 6.99 17.30 -12.07
CA LYS A 323 6.21 17.26 -13.30
C LYS A 323 5.53 18.59 -13.52
N TYR A 324 5.67 19.11 -14.73
CA TYR A 324 5.03 20.33 -15.17
C TYR A 324 4.17 20.06 -16.40
N ARG A 325 2.89 20.44 -16.33
CA ARG A 325 1.96 20.36 -17.46
C ARG A 325 2.12 21.57 -18.36
N PHE A 326 2.82 21.39 -19.48
CA PHE A 326 3.12 22.48 -20.42
C PHE A 326 2.04 22.67 -21.51
N LEU A 327 1.16 21.70 -21.72
CA LEU A 327 -0.03 21.82 -22.59
C LEU A 327 -1.29 21.44 -21.80
N LYS A 328 -2.35 22.25 -21.88
CA LYS A 328 -3.56 22.12 -21.02
C LYS A 328 -4.83 21.64 -21.73
N ASN A 329 -4.87 21.71 -23.07
CA ASN A 329 -6.08 21.40 -23.86
C ASN A 329 -6.23 19.89 -24.12
N LYS A 330 -7.01 19.50 -25.15
CA LYS A 330 -7.19 18.08 -25.57
C LYS A 330 -5.89 17.31 -25.79
N SER A 331 -4.77 18.02 -25.98
CA SER A 331 -3.42 17.49 -26.09
C SER A 331 -2.59 17.72 -24.83
N GLU A 332 -3.13 17.49 -23.63
CA GLU A 332 -2.37 17.59 -22.38
C GLU A 332 -1.01 16.88 -22.47
N ARG A 333 0.06 17.58 -22.09
CA ARG A 333 1.44 17.06 -22.09
C ARG A 333 2.19 17.46 -20.83
N TRP A 334 2.99 16.52 -20.35
CA TRP A 334 3.79 16.65 -19.16
C TRP A 334 5.28 16.55 -19.48
N LEU A 335 6.03 17.45 -18.86
CA LEU A 335 7.48 17.40 -18.71
C LEU A 335 7.78 16.82 -17.32
N GLU A 336 8.64 15.83 -17.23
CA GLU A 336 9.11 15.23 -15.99
C GLU A 336 10.62 15.44 -15.87
N LEU A 337 11.04 16.13 -14.80
CA LEU A 337 12.43 16.24 -14.39
C LEU A 337 12.60 15.47 -13.09
N ARG A 338 13.61 14.60 -13.05
CA ARG A 338 13.96 13.82 -11.87
C ARG A 338 15.42 14.04 -11.51
N ALA A 339 15.72 14.20 -10.24
CA ALA A 339 17.08 14.14 -9.72
C ALA A 339 17.20 12.99 -8.73
N ASN A 340 18.31 12.28 -8.74
CA ASN A 340 18.59 11.19 -7.82
C ASN A 340 20.00 11.34 -7.23
N PHE A 341 20.13 10.92 -5.98
CA PHE A 341 21.40 10.80 -5.29
C PHE A 341 21.40 9.52 -4.47
N GLY A 342 22.52 8.82 -4.46
CA GLY A 342 22.74 7.65 -3.63
C GLY A 342 24.12 7.70 -3.01
N ASN A 343 24.23 7.30 -1.76
CA ASN A 343 25.50 7.13 -1.05
C ASN A 343 25.47 5.86 -0.20
N ILE A 344 26.45 5.00 -0.38
CA ILE A 344 26.77 3.88 0.49
C ILE A 344 27.85 4.37 1.47
N PHE A 345 27.54 4.35 2.76
CA PHE A 345 28.44 4.80 3.82
C PHE A 345 28.94 3.64 4.70
N LEU A 346 28.39 2.45 4.52
CA LEU A 346 28.87 1.22 5.12
C LEU A 346 28.79 0.12 4.07
N TYR A 347 29.91 -0.55 3.80
CA TYR A 347 30.01 -1.59 2.79
C TYR A 347 31.08 -2.60 3.22
N ASN A 348 30.65 -3.78 3.66
CA ASN A 348 31.53 -4.92 3.89
C ASN A 348 31.14 -6.06 2.95
N ASN A 349 32.14 -6.61 2.26
CA ASN A 349 31.96 -7.67 1.29
C ASN A 349 33.14 -8.65 1.35
N SER A 350 33.00 -9.65 2.20
CA SER A 350 33.96 -10.72 2.45
C SER A 350 33.83 -11.90 1.47
N THR A 351 32.64 -12.13 0.89
CA THR A 351 32.36 -13.36 0.10
C THR A 351 32.02 -13.13 -1.38
N GLY A 352 32.00 -11.89 -1.87
CA GLY A 352 31.70 -11.59 -3.28
C GLY A 352 30.22 -11.37 -3.59
N VAL A 353 29.32 -11.49 -2.61
CA VAL A 353 27.90 -11.09 -2.72
C VAL A 353 27.74 -9.58 -2.97
N GLY A 354 28.79 -8.78 -2.74
CA GLY A 354 28.78 -7.32 -2.78
C GLY A 354 28.38 -6.66 -4.10
N ASN A 355 28.42 -7.36 -5.24
CA ASN A 355 27.87 -6.81 -6.49
C ASN A 355 26.35 -6.50 -6.38
N ASN A 356 25.63 -7.23 -5.52
CA ASN A 356 24.21 -7.00 -5.24
C ASN A 356 23.99 -5.74 -4.39
N TYR A 357 24.97 -5.32 -3.59
CA TYR A 357 24.89 -4.14 -2.72
C TYR A 357 25.23 -2.83 -3.44
N ARG A 358 25.96 -2.91 -4.56
CA ARG A 358 26.29 -1.76 -5.41
C ARG A 358 25.04 -1.08 -5.93
N MET A 359 25.13 0.24 -6.11
CA MET A 359 24.11 1.00 -6.80
C MET A 359 24.49 1.12 -8.28
N SER A 360 23.49 1.09 -9.18
CA SER A 360 23.70 1.19 -10.63
C SER A 360 23.04 2.43 -11.22
N MET A 361 23.75 3.12 -12.12
CA MET A 361 23.26 4.28 -12.88
C MET A 361 22.01 3.93 -13.68
N SER A 362 21.93 2.71 -14.22
CA SER A 362 20.75 2.18 -14.93
C SER A 362 19.56 1.76 -14.04
N GLY A 363 19.69 1.93 -12.72
CA GLY A 363 18.73 1.40 -11.74
C GLY A 363 19.02 -0.05 -11.36
N ALA A 364 18.42 -0.48 -10.25
CA ALA A 364 18.66 -1.80 -9.68
C ALA A 364 18.15 -2.90 -10.63
N ARG A 365 18.94 -3.97 -10.78
CA ARG A 365 18.49 -5.27 -11.31
C ARG A 365 17.77 -6.06 -10.21
N GLY A 366 17.15 -7.18 -10.58
CA GLY A 366 16.46 -8.05 -9.63
C GLY A 366 17.34 -8.55 -8.47
N ASN A 367 18.63 -8.82 -8.70
CA ASN A 367 19.57 -9.24 -7.66
C ASN A 367 20.02 -8.08 -6.73
N GLN A 368 19.84 -6.82 -7.16
CA GLN A 368 20.12 -5.62 -6.37
C GLN A 368 18.89 -5.09 -5.60
N ASP A 369 17.72 -5.70 -5.82
CA ASP A 369 16.47 -5.46 -5.10
C ASP A 369 16.46 -6.20 -3.75
N LEU A 370 17.25 -5.67 -2.80
CA LEU A 370 17.50 -6.32 -1.51
C LEU A 370 16.21 -6.54 -0.68
N PHE A 371 15.20 -5.70 -0.88
CA PHE A 371 13.93 -5.75 -0.14
C PHE A 371 12.79 -6.42 -0.92
N MET A 372 13.11 -7.03 -2.08
CA MET A 372 12.16 -7.77 -2.92
C MET A 372 10.90 -6.95 -3.24
N GLU A 373 11.07 -5.66 -3.56
CA GLU A 373 9.98 -4.71 -3.71
C GLU A 373 9.23 -4.84 -5.02
N GLU A 374 9.86 -5.39 -6.06
CA GLU A 374 9.27 -5.50 -7.39
C GLU A 374 9.20 -6.96 -7.86
N TYR A 375 8.23 -7.25 -8.73
CA TYR A 375 8.10 -8.55 -9.37
C TYR A 375 9.07 -8.61 -10.56
N ASN A 376 10.13 -9.41 -10.44
CA ASN A 376 11.17 -9.55 -11.46
C ASN A 376 10.99 -10.87 -12.22
N LEU A 377 10.93 -10.79 -13.54
CA LEU A 377 10.74 -11.97 -14.40
C LEU A 377 11.99 -12.83 -14.47
N GLY A 378 13.19 -12.23 -14.45
CA GLY A 378 14.47 -12.95 -14.32
C GLY A 378 15.35 -12.29 -13.26
N ARG A 379 15.04 -12.54 -11.98
CA ARG A 379 15.66 -11.81 -10.86
C ARG A 379 17.19 -11.89 -10.84
N TYR A 380 17.75 -13.04 -11.18
CA TYR A 380 19.18 -13.33 -11.10
C TYR A 380 19.86 -13.37 -12.47
N GLU A 381 19.17 -12.95 -13.53
CA GLU A 381 19.73 -12.95 -14.88
C GLU A 381 20.75 -11.84 -15.08
N THR A 382 21.88 -12.21 -15.66
CA THR A 382 22.97 -11.30 -16.01
C THR A 382 22.98 -10.93 -17.50
N SER A 383 22.32 -11.72 -18.35
CA SER A 383 22.23 -11.54 -19.80
C SER A 383 20.81 -11.80 -20.34
N GLY A 384 20.58 -11.52 -21.63
CA GLY A 384 19.28 -11.71 -22.28
C GLY A 384 18.20 -10.72 -21.81
N ILE A 385 16.99 -10.81 -22.39
CA ILE A 385 15.94 -9.79 -22.24
C ILE A 385 15.62 -9.46 -20.76
N TRP A 386 15.58 -10.49 -19.91
CA TRP A 386 15.18 -10.33 -18.51
C TRP A 386 16.19 -9.57 -17.66
N SER A 387 17.48 -9.56 -18.01
CA SER A 387 18.49 -8.77 -17.29
C SER A 387 18.39 -7.26 -17.58
N GLN A 388 17.61 -6.87 -18.61
CA GLN A 388 17.29 -5.47 -18.88
C GLN A 388 16.07 -4.96 -18.10
N GLN A 389 15.37 -5.81 -17.33
CA GLN A 389 14.39 -5.34 -16.35
C GLN A 389 15.11 -4.55 -15.25
N ARG A 390 14.80 -3.26 -15.11
CA ARG A 390 15.39 -2.38 -14.10
C ARG A 390 14.33 -1.66 -13.30
N MET A 391 14.59 -1.49 -12.01
CA MET A 391 13.77 -0.68 -11.13
C MET A 391 13.98 0.82 -11.37
N SER A 392 12.99 1.64 -11.06
CA SER A 392 13.10 3.11 -11.17
C SER A 392 13.76 3.75 -9.94
N ASN A 393 14.96 3.30 -9.56
CA ASN A 393 15.75 3.78 -8.41
C ASN A 393 17.21 4.04 -8.81
N PHE A 394 18.06 4.37 -7.83
CA PHE A 394 19.47 4.75 -8.03
C PHE A 394 19.60 5.86 -9.09
N GLY A 395 20.45 5.68 -10.13
CA GLY A 395 20.63 6.67 -11.19
C GLY A 395 19.49 6.72 -12.21
N ASN A 396 18.64 5.68 -12.27
CA ASN A 396 17.45 5.61 -13.12
C ASN A 396 17.68 5.92 -14.62
N PHE A 397 18.87 5.67 -15.17
CA PHE A 397 19.17 5.84 -16.59
C PHE A 397 18.33 4.93 -17.48
N SER A 398 17.84 5.47 -18.58
CA SER A 398 16.93 4.85 -19.53
C SER A 398 17.63 3.85 -20.47
N SER A 399 18.94 3.64 -20.33
CA SER A 399 19.67 2.58 -21.02
C SER A 399 20.39 1.68 -20.04
N THR A 400 20.62 0.44 -20.47
CA THR A 400 21.35 -0.57 -19.72
C THR A 400 22.84 -0.52 -20.05
N SER A 401 23.66 -0.50 -19.01
CA SER A 401 25.12 -0.52 -19.10
C SER A 401 25.69 -1.24 -17.87
N ASP A 402 26.75 -2.02 -18.09
CA ASP A 402 27.54 -2.60 -17.00
C ASP A 402 28.48 -1.56 -16.38
N PHE A 403 28.90 -0.58 -17.19
CA PHE A 403 29.52 0.65 -16.71
C PHE A 403 28.48 1.52 -15.98
N GLY A 404 28.86 2.13 -14.86
CA GLY A 404 27.96 2.94 -14.04
C GLY A 404 27.52 2.29 -12.73
N SER A 405 28.31 1.39 -12.15
CA SER A 405 28.01 0.81 -10.83
C SER A 405 28.98 1.35 -9.77
N SER A 406 28.46 1.75 -8.60
CA SER A 406 29.25 2.35 -7.51
C SER A 406 28.95 1.70 -6.16
N SER A 407 30.01 1.51 -5.36
CA SER A 407 29.94 1.16 -3.93
C SER A 407 30.07 2.39 -3.02
N PHE A 408 30.07 3.60 -3.60
CA PHE A 408 30.28 4.88 -2.92
C PHE A 408 29.07 5.78 -3.15
N TRP A 409 29.24 6.88 -3.89
CA TRP A 409 28.16 7.78 -4.25
C TRP A 409 27.91 7.82 -5.75
N MET A 410 26.68 8.19 -6.09
CA MET A 410 26.24 8.49 -7.45
C MET A 410 25.17 9.58 -7.44
N ALA A 411 25.09 10.33 -8.54
CA ALA A 411 24.06 11.34 -8.76
C ALA A 411 23.59 11.30 -10.21
N SER A 412 22.30 11.57 -10.43
CA SER A 412 21.76 11.67 -11.78
C SER A 412 20.63 12.68 -11.89
N THR A 413 20.42 13.14 -13.11
CA THR A 413 19.25 13.88 -13.55
C THR A 413 18.65 13.20 -14.76
N ASN A 414 17.34 12.99 -14.76
CA ASN A 414 16.59 12.37 -15.85
C ASN A 414 15.51 13.33 -16.32
N LEU A 415 15.44 13.54 -17.63
CA LEU A 415 14.40 14.31 -18.28
C LEU A 415 13.53 13.35 -19.09
N PHE A 416 12.21 13.52 -19.03
CA PHE A 416 11.28 12.88 -19.95
C PHE A 416 10.19 13.87 -20.34
N THR A 417 9.94 14.03 -21.64
CA THR A 417 8.84 14.87 -22.13
C THR A 417 8.00 14.14 -23.15
N GLN A 418 6.68 14.25 -22.99
CA GLN A 418 5.73 13.73 -23.96
C GLN A 418 5.73 14.59 -25.21
N ILE A 419 5.74 13.97 -26.39
CA ILE A 419 5.80 14.69 -27.67
C ILE A 419 4.38 15.15 -28.07
N PRO A 420 4.16 16.41 -28.47
CA PRO A 420 2.88 16.87 -29.00
C PRO A 420 2.43 16.07 -30.23
N HIS A 421 1.12 16.01 -30.47
CA HIS A 421 0.50 15.36 -31.65
C HIS A 421 0.69 13.84 -31.83
N ILE A 422 1.50 13.17 -31.00
CA ILE A 422 1.59 11.70 -30.97
C ILE A 422 0.97 11.12 -29.68
N PRO A 423 0.76 9.79 -29.55
CA PRO A 423 0.19 9.18 -28.35
C PRO A 423 0.93 9.58 -27.07
N LYS A 424 0.19 9.91 -26.00
CA LYS A 424 0.73 10.38 -24.69
C LYS A 424 1.71 9.40 -24.02
N ILE A 425 1.70 8.14 -24.46
CA ILE A 425 2.62 7.12 -23.98
C ILE A 425 4.03 7.29 -24.54
N ILE A 426 4.21 8.00 -25.66
CA ILE A 426 5.52 8.19 -26.31
C ILE A 426 6.12 9.53 -25.89
N GLY A 427 7.41 9.53 -25.55
CA GLY A 427 8.17 10.73 -25.22
C GLY A 427 9.64 10.59 -25.55
N VAL A 428 10.37 11.69 -25.47
CA VAL A 428 11.84 11.68 -25.52
C VAL A 428 12.41 11.75 -24.11
N PHE A 429 13.55 11.11 -23.91
CA PHE A 429 14.31 11.18 -22.67
C PHE A 429 15.74 11.66 -22.89
N ALA A 430 16.30 12.25 -21.85
CA ALA A 430 17.73 12.54 -21.76
C ALA A 430 18.16 12.34 -20.31
N ASP A 431 19.21 11.56 -20.10
CA ASP A 431 19.78 11.31 -18.77
C ASP A 431 21.22 11.78 -18.72
N PHE A 432 21.59 12.35 -17.57
CA PHE A 432 22.96 12.72 -17.25
C PHE A 432 23.25 12.31 -15.80
N GLY A 433 24.49 11.95 -15.51
CA GLY A 433 24.88 11.67 -14.14
C GLY A 433 26.34 11.30 -13.99
N ALA A 434 26.73 11.17 -12.74
CA ALA A 434 28.10 10.90 -12.35
C ALA A 434 28.16 9.96 -11.14
N PHE A 435 29.26 9.21 -11.04
CA PHE A 435 29.50 8.31 -9.92
C PHE A 435 30.99 8.19 -9.63
N TYR A 436 31.31 7.87 -8.38
CA TYR A 436 32.68 7.57 -7.96
C TYR A 436 32.90 6.06 -7.95
N ASP A 437 33.96 5.58 -8.57
CA ASP A 437 34.29 4.15 -8.65
C ASP A 437 35.25 3.67 -7.55
N GLY A 438 35.79 4.58 -6.74
CA GLY A 438 36.83 4.31 -5.75
C GLY A 438 38.17 4.94 -6.07
N ALA A 439 38.36 5.42 -7.31
CA ALA A 439 39.56 6.11 -7.76
C ALA A 439 39.24 7.46 -8.43
N THR A 440 38.22 7.50 -9.30
CA THR A 440 37.88 8.68 -10.09
C THR A 440 36.36 8.88 -10.21
N VAL A 441 35.96 10.12 -10.52
CA VAL A 441 34.57 10.46 -10.81
C VAL A 441 34.35 10.34 -12.32
N HIS A 442 33.43 9.46 -12.71
CA HIS A 442 33.00 9.29 -14.09
C HIS A 442 31.69 10.01 -14.32
N SER A 443 31.53 10.64 -15.48
CA SER A 443 30.25 11.18 -15.95
C SER A 443 29.75 10.38 -17.14
N MET A 444 28.44 10.31 -17.30
CA MET A 444 27.78 9.58 -18.38
C MET A 444 26.47 10.25 -18.77
N TYR A 445 26.06 10.05 -20.01
CA TYR A 445 24.79 10.55 -20.52
C TYR A 445 24.19 9.60 -21.54
N ASN A 446 22.87 9.66 -21.70
CA ASN A 446 22.17 9.01 -22.80
C ASN A 446 20.96 9.85 -23.22
N ALA A 447 20.42 9.57 -24.40
CA ALA A 447 19.16 10.15 -24.86
C ALA A 447 18.48 9.23 -25.87
N GLY A 448 17.16 9.35 -26.01
CA GLY A 448 16.39 8.54 -26.94
C GLY A 448 14.89 8.70 -26.80
N ILE A 449 14.14 7.69 -27.22
CA ILE A 449 12.68 7.65 -27.16
C ILE A 449 12.24 6.63 -26.12
N GLY A 450 11.22 6.97 -25.33
CA GLY A 450 10.62 6.08 -24.35
C GLY A 450 9.12 5.91 -24.56
N ILE A 451 8.62 4.73 -24.21
CA ILE A 451 7.21 4.41 -24.12
C ILE A 451 6.88 4.20 -22.63
N ARG A 452 5.94 4.98 -22.08
CA ARG A 452 5.48 4.89 -20.69
C ARG A 452 3.97 4.67 -20.64
N LEU A 453 3.55 3.53 -20.12
CA LEU A 453 2.15 3.17 -19.91
C LEU A 453 1.79 3.28 -18.42
N SER A 454 1.13 4.37 -18.06
CA SER A 454 0.52 4.61 -16.74
C SER A 454 1.40 4.26 -15.52
N GLY A 455 2.73 4.43 -15.64
CA GLY A 455 3.68 4.11 -14.58
C GLY A 455 3.91 2.61 -14.30
N ILE A 456 3.18 1.70 -14.97
CA ILE A 456 3.30 0.24 -14.83
C ILE A 456 4.42 -0.29 -15.70
N LEU A 457 4.41 0.08 -16.98
CA LEU A 457 5.40 -0.35 -17.97
C LEU A 457 6.13 0.89 -18.53
N SER A 458 7.45 0.83 -18.54
CA SER A 458 8.29 1.79 -19.24
C SER A 458 9.27 1.02 -20.10
N ILE A 459 9.41 1.37 -21.38
CA ILE A 459 10.42 0.83 -22.29
C ILE A 459 11.21 2.01 -22.86
N SER A 460 12.51 1.88 -22.99
CA SER A 460 13.40 2.97 -23.41
C SER A 460 14.36 2.51 -24.50
N PHE A 461 14.36 3.25 -25.59
CA PHE A 461 15.14 3.03 -26.81
C PHE A 461 16.19 4.15 -26.92
N PRO A 462 17.41 3.94 -26.40
CA PRO A 462 18.46 4.96 -26.47
C PRO A 462 19.01 5.07 -27.90
N PHE A 463 19.38 6.27 -28.32
CA PHE A 463 20.04 6.55 -29.61
C PHE A 463 21.38 7.24 -29.45
N VAL A 464 21.60 7.86 -28.29
CA VAL A 464 22.82 8.55 -27.93
C VAL A 464 23.27 8.01 -26.58
N GLN A 465 24.57 7.76 -26.42
CA GLN A 465 25.20 7.44 -25.15
C GLN A 465 26.63 7.98 -25.11
N SER A 466 27.16 8.21 -23.91
CA SER A 466 28.56 8.56 -23.73
C SER A 466 29.48 7.38 -24.08
N SER A 467 30.70 7.67 -24.56
CA SER A 467 31.65 6.67 -25.05
C SER A 467 32.04 5.61 -24.00
N ASN A 468 32.05 5.97 -22.72
CA ASN A 468 32.30 5.05 -21.61
C ASN A 468 31.16 4.03 -21.36
N MET A 469 29.98 4.22 -21.96
CA MET A 469 28.88 3.23 -21.96
C MET A 469 28.97 2.23 -23.12
N GLY A 470 29.95 2.42 -24.01
CA GLY A 470 30.18 1.64 -25.21
C GLY A 470 30.37 2.55 -26.43
N THR A 471 31.19 2.09 -27.37
CA THR A 471 31.61 2.86 -28.56
C THR A 471 30.57 2.86 -29.68
N ASP A 472 29.80 1.78 -29.85
CA ASP A 472 28.69 1.68 -30.79
C ASP A 472 27.41 1.27 -30.07
N ILE A 473 26.40 2.13 -30.09
CA ILE A 473 25.11 1.89 -29.45
C ILE A 473 24.27 0.86 -30.22
N PHE A 474 24.47 0.73 -31.54
CA PHE A 474 23.65 -0.11 -32.40
C PHE A 474 24.13 -1.57 -32.45
N THR A 475 25.39 -1.83 -32.08
CA THR A 475 25.87 -3.20 -31.87
C THR A 475 25.15 -3.84 -30.68
N ASN A 476 24.49 -4.99 -30.91
CA ASN A 476 23.67 -5.69 -29.91
C ASN A 476 22.63 -4.78 -29.23
N TYR A 477 21.97 -3.93 -30.03
CA TYR A 477 21.03 -2.91 -29.57
C TYR A 477 19.98 -3.41 -28.57
N GLN A 478 19.51 -4.66 -28.72
CA GLN A 478 18.56 -5.29 -27.81
C GLN A 478 19.02 -5.28 -26.35
N ASN A 479 20.34 -5.38 -26.10
CA ASN A 479 20.92 -5.35 -24.75
C ASN A 479 21.02 -3.93 -24.17
N LYS A 480 20.73 -2.89 -24.96
CA LYS A 480 20.70 -1.47 -24.57
C LYS A 480 19.29 -0.98 -24.23
N ILE A 481 18.26 -1.70 -24.68
CA ILE A 481 16.85 -1.40 -24.40
C ILE A 481 16.56 -1.73 -22.95
N ARG A 482 16.23 -0.72 -22.14
CA ARG A 482 15.77 -0.91 -20.76
C ARG A 482 14.25 -1.05 -20.75
N PHE A 483 13.75 -1.89 -19.85
CA PHE A 483 12.35 -1.77 -19.43
C PHE A 483 12.21 -1.79 -17.91
N THR A 484 11.11 -1.21 -17.43
CA THR A 484 10.67 -1.26 -16.05
C THR A 484 9.25 -1.80 -16.02
N LEU A 485 9.00 -2.74 -15.12
CA LEU A 485 7.71 -3.36 -14.93
C LEU A 485 7.35 -3.34 -13.44
N LYS A 486 6.29 -2.62 -13.08
CA LYS A 486 5.78 -2.51 -11.70
C LYS A 486 4.48 -3.29 -11.58
N LEU A 487 4.61 -4.58 -11.29
CA LEU A 487 3.49 -5.52 -11.16
C LEU A 487 3.35 -6.10 -9.76
N ASN A 488 4.05 -5.56 -8.76
CA ASN A 488 3.93 -6.08 -7.40
C ASN A 488 2.68 -5.48 -6.71
N PRO A 489 1.60 -6.27 -6.51
CA PRO A 489 0.42 -5.78 -5.83
C PRO A 489 0.66 -5.61 -4.32
N VAL A 490 1.69 -6.26 -3.74
CA VAL A 490 1.95 -6.21 -2.30
C VAL A 490 3.09 -5.24 -1.91
N ASN A 491 3.35 -5.03 -0.62
CA ASN A 491 4.36 -4.13 -0.01
C ASN A 491 4.04 -2.62 -0.02
N LYS A 492 3.24 -2.13 -0.96
CA LYS A 492 2.92 -0.68 -1.07
C LYS A 492 1.45 -0.37 -0.78
N GLY A 493 0.66 -1.40 -0.46
CA GLY A 493 -0.79 -1.37 -0.38
C GLY A 493 -1.39 -1.15 -1.77
N ILE A 494 -2.18 -2.12 -2.26
CA ILE A 494 -2.87 -2.08 -3.55
C ILE A 494 -3.59 -0.73 -3.78
N LEU A 495 -4.13 -0.14 -2.71
CA LEU A 495 -4.82 1.15 -2.73
C LEU A 495 -3.93 2.36 -3.06
N ASN A 496 -2.65 2.37 -2.68
CA ASN A 496 -1.76 3.49 -3.02
C ASN A 496 -1.35 3.50 -4.49
N GLN A 497 -1.41 2.35 -5.17
CA GLN A 497 -1.09 2.23 -6.60
C GLN A 497 -2.30 2.50 -7.50
N ILE A 498 -3.52 2.34 -6.99
CA ILE A 498 -4.77 2.55 -7.74
C ILE A 498 -5.32 3.98 -7.55
N LEU A 499 -5.03 4.63 -6.40
CA LEU A 499 -5.59 5.94 -6.04
C LEU A 499 -4.61 7.13 -6.22
N ASN A 500 -3.37 6.87 -6.62
CA ASN A 500 -2.39 7.90 -7.04
C ASN A 500 -1.90 7.58 -8.45
#